data_AF-A0A318U5G6-F1
#
_entry.id   AF-A0A318U5G6-F1
#
_cell.length_a   1.000
_cell.length_b   1.000
_cell.length_c   1.000
_cell.angle_alpha   90.00
_cell.angle_beta   90.00
_cell.angle_gamma   90.00
#
_symmetry.space_group_name_H-M   'P 1'
#
loop_
_entity.id
_entity.type
_entity.pdbx_description
1 polymer ?
#
loop_
_entity_poly.entity_id
_entity_poly.type
_entity_poly.pdbx_seq_one_letter_code
_entity_poly.pdbx_strand_id
1 'polypeptide(L)'
;MQKNQKNLNAKSYWKRSWNLGSILYFFISIFLMILIIFLTGYLKKQTDYRLTWSNAITVGTTIFLAIAIFVILFKKGFGKNLFKPMIDSYHQSRISKKAKTRYLLGMNQFEKDKILNQERQKYQNERNKKDLEKQKNQTTNLASFLLIAITLLTLIIGVVTIHYA
;
A
#
# COMPACT_ATOMS: atom_id res chain seq x y z
N MET A 1 10.18 -16.23 -18.04
CA MET A 1 10.22 -15.58 -16.70
C MET A 1 9.89 -16.62 -15.64
N GLN A 2 10.90 -17.28 -15.08
CA GLN A 2 10.70 -18.16 -13.94
C GLN A 2 10.38 -17.28 -12.71
N LYS A 3 9.14 -17.37 -12.22
CA LYS A 3 8.84 -16.92 -10.85
C LYS A 3 9.64 -17.83 -9.92
N ASN A 4 10.81 -17.37 -9.49
CA ASN A 4 11.48 -17.94 -8.32
C ASN A 4 10.55 -17.69 -7.13
N GLN A 5 9.64 -18.63 -6.90
CA GLN A 5 8.89 -18.74 -5.65
C GLN A 5 9.92 -19.07 -4.57
N LYS A 6 10.56 -18.02 -4.04
CA LYS A 6 11.29 -18.12 -2.78
C LYS A 6 10.32 -18.76 -1.79
N ASN A 7 10.66 -19.96 -1.32
CA ASN A 7 9.99 -20.64 -0.22
C ASN A 7 9.66 -19.58 0.85
N LEU A 8 8.37 -19.27 1.01
CA LEU A 8 7.89 -18.30 1.97
C LEU A 8 8.00 -18.93 3.36
N ASN A 9 9.22 -18.95 3.90
CA ASN A 9 9.47 -19.45 5.23
C ASN A 9 8.69 -18.56 6.22
N ALA A 10 7.76 -19.15 6.98
CA ALA A 10 6.87 -18.44 7.88
C ALA A 10 7.65 -17.52 8.85
N LYS A 11 8.82 -17.96 9.31
CA LYS A 11 9.74 -17.16 10.13
C LYS A 11 10.17 -15.84 9.47
N SER A 12 10.44 -15.89 8.16
CA SER A 12 10.80 -14.69 7.39
C SER A 12 9.59 -13.77 7.16
N TYR A 13 8.39 -14.34 7.03
CA TYR A 13 7.15 -13.56 6.92
C TYR A 13 6.88 -12.79 8.21
N TRP A 14 6.95 -13.46 9.35
CA TRP A 14 6.78 -12.86 10.67
C TRP A 14 7.81 -11.77 10.96
N LYS A 15 9.10 -12.03 10.71
CA LYS A 15 10.17 -11.03 10.93
C LYS A 15 9.98 -9.75 10.09
N ARG A 16 9.53 -9.87 8.84
CA ARG A 16 9.24 -8.70 7.98
C ARG A 16 7.92 -8.00 8.32
N SER A 17 7.04 -8.66 9.06
CA SER A 17 5.73 -8.14 9.42
C SER A 17 5.80 -7.11 10.55
N TRP A 18 6.81 -7.22 11.40
CA TRP A 18 7.05 -6.35 12.55
C TRP A 18 8.26 -5.44 12.30
N ASN A 19 8.16 -4.58 11.29
CA ASN A 19 9.10 -3.49 11.15
C ASN A 19 8.59 -2.26 11.90
N LEU A 20 9.48 -1.32 12.23
CA LEU A 20 9.12 -0.13 13.00
C LEU A 20 7.92 0.61 12.38
N GLY A 21 7.89 0.71 11.06
CA GLY A 21 6.79 1.35 10.33
C GLY A 21 5.43 0.63 10.47
N SER A 22 5.39 -0.70 10.40
CA SER A 22 4.15 -1.47 10.56
C SER A 22 3.67 -1.46 12.01
N ILE A 23 4.60 -1.49 12.97
CA ILE A 23 4.32 -1.36 14.40
C ILE A 23 3.70 0.02 14.69
N LEU A 24 4.37 1.10 14.26
CA LEU A 24 3.86 2.46 14.43
C LEU A 24 2.49 2.63 13.77
N TYR A 25 2.35 2.20 12.51
CA TYR A 25 1.06 2.21 11.82
C TYR A 25 -0.04 1.51 12.61
N PHE A 26 0.25 0.32 13.17
CA PHE A 26 -0.71 -0.46 13.95
C PHE A 26 -1.17 0.28 15.21
N PHE A 27 -0.22 0.73 16.03
CA PHE A 27 -0.55 1.41 17.29
C PHE A 27 -1.18 2.79 17.10
N ILE A 28 -0.70 3.58 16.13
CA ILE A 28 -1.31 4.86 15.78
C ILE A 28 -2.74 4.64 15.27
N SER A 29 -2.97 3.61 14.46
CA SER A 29 -4.33 3.32 13.98
C SER A 29 -5.28 2.95 15.12
N ILE A 30 -4.83 2.11 16.07
CA ILE A 30 -5.65 1.76 17.25
C ILE A 30 -5.93 2.99 18.10
N PHE A 31 -4.91 3.80 18.39
CA PHE A 31 -5.06 5.01 19.18
C PHE A 31 -6.07 5.98 18.54
N LEU A 32 -5.93 6.24 17.24
CA LEU A 32 -6.86 7.10 16.50
C LEU A 32 -8.27 6.51 16.42
N MET A 33 -8.42 5.18 16.32
CA MET A 33 -9.71 4.51 16.35
C MET A 33 -10.42 4.77 17.68
N ILE A 34 -9.73 4.55 18.80
CA ILE A 34 -10.25 4.82 20.14
C ILE A 34 -10.63 6.30 20.27
N LEU A 35 -9.76 7.21 19.84
CA LEU A 35 -10.00 8.65 19.87
C LEU A 35 -11.27 9.04 19.09
N ILE A 36 -11.46 8.52 17.86
CA ILE A 36 -12.64 8.82 17.04
C ILE A 36 -13.91 8.27 17.68
N ILE A 37 -13.87 7.07 18.28
CA ILE A 37 -15.01 6.52 19.00
C ILE A 37 -15.39 7.44 20.18
N PHE A 38 -14.41 7.84 21.00
CA PHE A 38 -14.67 8.75 22.12
C PHE A 38 -15.20 10.11 21.67
N LEU A 39 -14.59 10.72 20.65
CA LEU A 39 -15.05 11.99 20.09
C LEU A 39 -16.48 11.89 19.57
N THR A 40 -16.80 10.82 18.84
CA THR A 40 -18.15 10.60 18.29
C THR A 40 -19.17 10.41 19.40
N GLY A 41 -18.84 9.62 20.43
CA GLY A 41 -19.73 9.38 21.58
C GLY A 41 -19.93 10.63 22.44
N TYR A 42 -18.89 11.45 22.62
CA TYR A 42 -18.96 12.67 23.42
C TYR A 42 -19.70 13.81 22.72
N LEU A 43 -19.43 14.01 21.42
CA LEU A 43 -19.99 15.12 20.64
C LEU A 43 -21.43 14.86 20.19
N LYS A 44 -21.80 13.61 19.91
CA LYS A 44 -23.13 13.25 19.41
C LYS A 44 -23.99 12.64 20.51
N LYS A 45 -24.49 13.49 21.41
CA LYS A 45 -25.42 13.05 22.46
C LYS A 45 -26.78 12.70 21.86
N GLN A 46 -27.20 11.44 21.97
CA GLN A 46 -28.57 11.01 21.69
C GLN A 46 -29.34 10.88 23.01
N THR A 47 -30.67 10.85 22.92
CA THR A 47 -31.57 10.61 24.07
C THR A 47 -31.24 9.32 24.78
N ASP A 48 -30.80 8.31 24.03
CA ASP A 48 -30.40 7.01 24.57
C ASP A 48 -28.87 6.87 24.64
N TYR A 49 -28.36 6.66 25.85
CA TYR A 49 -26.91 6.54 26.09
C TYR A 49 -26.32 5.33 25.37
N ARG A 50 -27.06 4.21 25.34
CA ARG A 50 -26.62 2.97 24.66
C ARG A 50 -26.50 3.17 23.16
N LEU A 51 -27.49 3.81 22.54
CA LEU A 51 -27.52 4.10 21.12
C LEU A 51 -26.37 5.05 20.72
N THR A 52 -26.05 6.01 21.58
CA THR A 52 -24.93 6.95 21.39
C THR A 52 -23.60 6.21 21.23
N TRP A 53 -23.28 5.34 22.19
CA TRP A 53 -22.00 4.62 22.20
C TRP A 53 -21.91 3.54 21.14
N SER A 54 -23.01 2.84 20.85
CA SER A 54 -23.01 1.90 19.74
C SER A 54 -22.80 2.60 18.39
N ASN A 55 -23.49 3.71 18.14
CA ASN A 55 -23.28 4.50 16.92
C ASN A 55 -21.83 5.01 16.81
N ALA A 56 -21.24 5.45 17.92
CA ALA A 56 -19.85 5.88 17.96
C ALA A 56 -18.87 4.75 17.61
N ILE A 57 -19.08 3.55 18.15
CA ILE A 57 -18.29 2.36 17.84
C ILE A 57 -18.45 1.99 16.36
N THR A 58 -19.67 1.96 15.83
CA THR A 58 -19.95 1.60 14.43
C THR A 58 -19.30 2.58 13.45
N VAL A 59 -19.40 3.89 13.69
CA VAL A 59 -18.77 4.91 12.83
C VAL A 59 -17.25 4.78 12.87
N GLY A 60 -16.66 4.71 14.06
CA GLY A 60 -15.21 4.60 14.22
C GLY A 60 -14.67 3.34 13.54
N THR A 61 -15.29 2.19 13.79
CA THR A 61 -14.86 0.91 13.21
C THR A 61 -15.02 0.85 11.70
N THR A 62 -16.09 1.41 11.14
CA THR A 62 -16.31 1.46 9.68
C THR A 62 -15.23 2.28 8.97
N ILE A 63 -14.88 3.44 9.51
CA ILE A 63 -13.81 4.30 8.95
C ILE A 63 -12.48 3.55 8.95
N PHE A 64 -12.11 2.92 10.06
CA PHE A 64 -10.83 2.19 10.16
C PHE A 64 -10.79 0.91 9.34
N LEU A 65 -11.92 0.23 9.17
CA LEU A 65 -12.05 -0.90 8.25
C LEU A 65 -11.79 -0.45 6.81
N ALA A 66 -12.38 0.67 6.38
CA ALA A 66 -12.17 1.23 5.05
C ALA A 66 -10.69 1.62 4.82
N ILE A 67 -10.07 2.29 5.79
CA ILE A 67 -8.64 2.65 5.74
C ILE A 67 -7.76 1.40 5.61
N ALA A 68 -8.00 0.38 6.44
CA ALA A 68 -7.21 -0.84 6.42
C ALA A 68 -7.32 -1.60 5.08
N ILE A 69 -8.53 -1.67 4.50
CA ILE A 69 -8.76 -2.24 3.17
C ILE A 69 -8.02 -1.41 2.10
N PHE A 70 -8.11 -0.08 2.16
CA PHE A 70 -7.45 0.81 1.21
C PHE A 70 -5.92 0.66 1.26
N VAL A 71 -5.34 0.52 2.45
CA VAL A 71 -3.89 0.27 2.60
C VAL A 71 -3.49 -1.06 1.94
N ILE A 72 -4.29 -2.12 2.07
CA ILE A 72 -4.02 -3.40 1.41
C ILE A 72 -4.09 -3.25 -0.12
N LEU A 73 -5.11 -2.56 -0.63
CA LEU A 73 -5.27 -2.30 -2.06
C LEU A 73 -4.07 -1.51 -2.60
N PHE A 74 -3.67 -0.43 -1.92
CA PHE A 74 -2.53 0.38 -2.30
C PHE A 74 -1.22 -0.43 -2.31
N LYS A 75 -0.98 -1.26 -1.29
CA LYS A 75 0.18 -2.16 -1.23
C LYS A 75 0.18 -3.21 -2.35
N LYS A 76 -0.99 -3.70 -2.75
CA LYS A 76 -1.16 -4.60 -3.91
C LYS A 76 -0.90 -3.90 -5.25
N GLY A 77 -0.83 -2.57 -5.27
CA GLY A 77 -0.58 -1.78 -6.47
C GLY A 77 -1.85 -1.28 -7.15
N PHE A 78 -2.91 -1.05 -6.37
CA PHE A 78 -4.08 -0.30 -6.84
C PHE A 78 -3.62 1.01 -7.50
N GLY A 79 -4.09 1.27 -8.73
CA GLY A 79 -3.67 2.39 -9.57
C GLY A 79 -2.49 2.13 -10.51
N LYS A 80 -1.69 1.07 -10.33
CA LYS A 80 -0.55 0.79 -11.24
C LYS A 80 -0.97 0.65 -12.70
N ASN A 81 -2.10 0.01 -12.96
CA ASN A 81 -2.60 -0.19 -14.33
C ASN A 81 -3.20 1.11 -14.90
N LEU A 82 -3.83 1.93 -14.06
CA LEU A 82 -4.42 3.21 -14.48
C LEU A 82 -3.32 4.21 -14.89
N PHE A 83 -2.21 4.27 -14.15
CA PHE A 83 -1.12 5.20 -14.43
C PHE A 83 -0.02 4.61 -15.33
N LYS A 84 -0.13 3.35 -15.75
CA LYS A 84 0.85 2.68 -16.61
C LYS A 84 1.21 3.49 -17.87
N PRO A 85 0.27 4.00 -18.68
CA PRO A 85 0.63 4.73 -19.90
C PRO A 85 1.42 6.02 -19.62
N MET A 86 1.09 6.72 -18.55
CA MET A 86 1.79 7.96 -18.17
C MET A 86 3.22 7.66 -17.67
N ILE A 87 3.38 6.61 -16.87
CA ILE A 87 4.67 6.15 -16.36
C ILE A 87 5.56 5.65 -17.50
N ASP A 88 5.02 4.87 -18.43
CA ASP A 88 5.76 4.35 -19.58
C ASP A 88 6.20 5.47 -20.52
N SER A 89 5.35 6.48 -20.75
CA SER A 89 5.70 7.67 -21.53
C SER A 89 6.85 8.47 -20.88
N TYR A 90 6.79 8.68 -19.55
CA TYR A 90 7.87 9.32 -18.81
C TYR A 90 9.21 8.56 -18.95
N HIS A 91 9.17 7.22 -18.83
CA HIS A 91 10.34 6.37 -19.00
C HIS A 91 10.91 6.45 -20.42
N GLN A 92 10.05 6.39 -21.43
CA GLN A 92 10.46 6.46 -22.83
C GLN A 92 11.09 7.83 -23.16
N SER A 93 10.54 8.92 -22.64
CA SER A 93 11.12 10.26 -22.78
C SER A 93 12.51 10.34 -22.14
N ARG A 94 12.67 9.78 -20.94
CA ARG A 94 13.95 9.75 -20.24
C ARG A 94 15.02 8.94 -20.99
N ILE A 95 14.66 7.75 -21.49
CA ILE A 95 15.56 6.91 -22.30
C ILE A 95 15.97 7.67 -23.56
N SER A 96 15.00 8.26 -24.26
CA SER A 96 15.26 8.99 -25.51
C SER A 96 16.16 10.19 -25.30
N LYS A 97 15.98 10.95 -24.21
CA LYS A 97 16.85 12.08 -23.85
C LYS A 97 18.29 11.63 -23.59
N LYS A 98 18.50 10.54 -22.85
CA LYS A 98 19.82 9.97 -22.59
C LYS A 98 20.49 9.37 -23.83
N ALA A 99 19.72 8.78 -24.74
CA ALA A 99 20.25 8.28 -26.01
C ALA A 99 20.72 9.45 -26.89
N LYS A 100 19.90 10.51 -27.00
CA LYS A 100 20.21 11.69 -27.81
C LYS A 100 21.50 12.41 -27.41
N THR A 101 21.88 12.38 -26.12
CA THR A 101 23.15 12.99 -25.67
C THR A 101 24.40 12.25 -26.19
N ARG A 102 24.24 11.04 -26.72
CA ARG A 102 25.33 10.22 -27.29
C ARG A 102 25.35 10.23 -28.82
N TYR A 103 24.43 10.96 -29.45
CA TYR A 103 24.39 11.06 -30.91
C TYR A 103 25.44 12.06 -31.39
N LEU A 104 26.23 11.66 -32.39
CA LEU A 104 27.17 12.54 -33.08
C LEU A 104 26.53 13.07 -34.37
N LEU A 105 27.02 14.23 -34.83
CA LEU A 105 26.67 14.77 -36.14
C LEU A 105 27.14 13.79 -37.24
N GLY A 106 26.24 13.44 -38.16
CA GLY A 106 26.52 12.51 -39.26
C GLY A 106 26.23 11.02 -38.99
N MET A 107 25.79 10.63 -37.79
CA MET A 107 25.43 9.23 -37.50
C MET A 107 24.29 8.71 -38.38
N ASN A 108 24.46 7.48 -38.88
CA ASN A 108 23.41 6.75 -39.58
C ASN A 108 22.28 6.35 -38.61
N GLN A 109 21.07 6.18 -39.11
CA GLN A 109 19.90 5.77 -38.34
C GLN A 109 20.15 4.47 -37.57
N PHE A 110 20.86 3.52 -38.19
CA PHE A 110 21.24 2.25 -37.54
C PHE A 110 22.10 2.46 -36.28
N GLU A 111 23.05 3.40 -36.32
CA GLU A 111 23.92 3.69 -35.18
C GLU A 111 23.12 4.36 -34.04
N LYS A 112 22.19 5.26 -34.38
CA LYS A 112 21.27 5.87 -33.42
C LYS A 112 20.39 4.81 -32.75
N ASP A 113 19.87 3.86 -33.52
CA ASP A 113 19.05 2.76 -33.00
C ASP A 113 19.84 1.80 -32.12
N LYS A 114 21.12 1.54 -32.46
CA LYS A 114 22.04 0.78 -31.61
C LYS A 114 22.25 1.46 -30.25
N ILE A 115 22.51 2.77 -30.25
CA ILE A 115 22.67 3.56 -29.02
C ILE A 115 21.37 3.57 -28.20
N LEU A 116 20.22 3.75 -28.86
CA LEU A 116 18.91 3.75 -28.21
C LEU A 116 18.63 2.40 -27.53
N ASN A 117 18.92 1.29 -28.21
CA ASN A 117 18.72 -0.05 -27.67
C ASN A 117 19.67 -0.35 -26.50
N GLN A 118 20.92 0.12 -26.56
CA GLN A 118 21.85 0.02 -25.43
C GLN A 118 21.34 0.79 -24.20
N GLU A 119 20.83 2.01 -24.38
CA GLU A 119 20.24 2.79 -23.28
C GLU A 119 18.95 2.15 -22.74
N ARG A 120 18.11 1.54 -23.61
CA ARG A 120 16.94 0.75 -23.18
C ARG A 120 17.35 -0.42 -22.29
N GLN A 121 18.34 -1.21 -22.71
CA GLN A 121 18.82 -2.36 -21.93
C GLN A 121 19.41 -1.92 -20.59
N LYS A 122 20.23 -0.87 -20.59
CA LYS A 122 20.80 -0.30 -19.36
C LYS A 122 19.71 0.17 -18.40
N TYR A 123 18.70 0.88 -18.91
CA TYR A 123 17.57 1.35 -18.11
C TYR A 123 16.72 0.21 -17.54
N GLN A 124 16.45 -0.82 -18.34
CA GLN A 124 15.74 -2.02 -17.89
C GLN A 124 16.52 -2.74 -16.78
N ASN A 125 17.83 -2.86 -16.91
CA ASN A 125 18.67 -3.48 -15.89
C ASN A 125 18.69 -2.66 -14.59
N GLU A 126 18.79 -1.33 -14.66
CA GLU A 126 18.68 -0.44 -13.50
C GLU A 126 17.33 -0.59 -12.80
N ARG A 127 16.24 -0.68 -13.57
CA ARG A 127 14.88 -0.86 -13.03
C ARG A 127 14.70 -2.24 -12.40
N ASN A 128 15.16 -3.30 -13.06
CA ASN A 128 15.09 -4.66 -12.54
C ASN A 128 15.84 -4.78 -11.20
N LYS A 129 17.02 -4.16 -11.07
CA LYS A 129 17.76 -4.09 -9.79
C LYS A 129 16.94 -3.41 -8.70
N LYS A 130 16.35 -2.24 -8.99
CA LYS A 130 15.49 -1.52 -8.05
C LYS A 130 14.24 -2.32 -7.65
N ASP A 131 13.62 -3.00 -8.60
CA ASP A 131 12.44 -3.83 -8.34
C ASP A 131 12.79 -5.05 -7.47
N LEU A 132 13.96 -5.66 -7.66
CA LEU A 132 14.48 -6.74 -6.82
C LEU A 132 14.76 -6.27 -5.38
N GLU A 133 15.39 -5.11 -5.22
CA GLU A 133 15.61 -4.50 -3.89
C GLU A 133 14.28 -4.17 -3.20
N LYS A 134 13.32 -3.62 -3.94
CA LYS A 134 11.98 -3.32 -3.43
C LYS A 134 11.25 -4.59 -2.98
N GLN A 135 11.37 -5.69 -3.72
CA GLN A 135 10.80 -6.98 -3.31
C GLN A 135 11.47 -7.54 -2.04
N LYS A 136 12.79 -7.36 -1.89
CA LYS A 136 13.53 -7.79 -0.69
C LYS A 136 13.06 -7.05 0.56
N ASN A 137 12.76 -5.76 0.42
CA ASN A 137 12.36 -4.87 1.52
C ASN A 137 10.83 -4.72 1.64
N GLN A 138 10.05 -5.50 0.89
CA GLN A 138 8.59 -5.34 0.88
C GLN A 138 8.00 -5.78 2.22
N THR A 139 7.31 -4.83 2.87
CA THR A 139 6.57 -5.07 4.12
C THR A 139 5.37 -5.97 3.86
N THR A 140 5.01 -6.80 4.84
CA THR A 140 3.82 -7.64 4.72
C THR A 140 2.52 -6.85 5.01
N ASN A 141 1.39 -7.54 4.85
CA ASN A 141 0.05 -7.01 5.16
C ASN A 141 -0.46 -7.45 6.54
N LEU A 142 0.38 -8.10 7.36
CA LEU A 142 -0.04 -8.69 8.64
C LEU A 142 -0.69 -7.65 9.56
N ALA A 143 -0.05 -6.48 9.74
CA ALA A 143 -0.58 -5.40 10.57
C ALA A 143 -1.96 -4.92 10.09
N SER A 144 -2.18 -4.83 8.78
CA SER A 144 -3.47 -4.46 8.21
C SER A 144 -4.53 -5.55 8.43
N PHE A 145 -4.16 -6.84 8.32
CA PHE A 145 -5.06 -7.94 8.63
C PHE A 145 -5.43 -8.02 10.11
N LEU A 146 -4.47 -7.79 11.01
CA LEU A 146 -4.74 -7.72 12.45
C LEU A 146 -5.66 -6.55 12.78
N LEU A 147 -5.47 -5.38 12.17
CA LEU A 147 -6.40 -4.25 12.34
C LEU A 147 -7.81 -4.62 11.87
N ILE A 148 -7.95 -5.27 10.71
CA ILE A 148 -9.26 -5.71 10.22
C ILE A 148 -9.92 -6.70 11.19
N ALA A 149 -9.16 -7.65 11.74
CA ALA A 149 -9.69 -8.60 12.72
C ALA A 149 -10.18 -7.89 13.99
N ILE A 150 -9.39 -6.94 14.51
CA ILE A 150 -9.76 -6.15 15.70
C ILE A 150 -10.99 -5.29 15.40
N THR A 151 -11.03 -4.59 14.26
CA THR A 151 -12.16 -3.72 13.91
C THR A 151 -13.45 -4.54 13.74
N LEU A 152 -13.38 -5.72 13.12
CA LEU A 152 -14.52 -6.63 13.00
C LEU A 152 -15.02 -7.10 14.38
N LEU A 153 -14.12 -7.50 15.28
CA LEU A 153 -14.50 -7.89 16.65
C LEU A 153 -15.18 -6.73 17.39
N THR A 154 -14.62 -5.52 17.32
CA THR A 154 -15.23 -4.35 17.96
C THR A 154 -16.57 -3.95 17.34
N LEU A 155 -16.73 -4.14 16.03
CA LEU A 155 -17.99 -3.87 15.33
C LEU A 155 -19.07 -4.88 15.74
N ILE A 156 -18.72 -6.16 15.88
CA ILE A 156 -19.64 -7.19 16.40
C ILE A 156 -20.11 -6.79 17.81
N ILE A 157 -19.20 -6.38 18.70
CA ILE A 157 -19.56 -5.91 20.04
C ILE A 157 -20.53 -4.73 19.96
N GLY A 158 -20.23 -3.71 19.13
CA GLY A 158 -21.09 -2.54 18.95
C GLY A 158 -22.50 -2.88 18.46
N VAL A 159 -22.61 -3.83 17.52
CA VAL A 159 -23.91 -4.27 16.98
C VAL A 159 -24.67 -5.14 17.98
N VAL A 160 -24.00 -6.07 18.65
CA VAL A 160 -24.59 -6.93 19.69
C VAL A 160 -25.13 -6.10 20.84
N THR A 161 -24.43 -5.03 21.25
CA THR A 161 -24.93 -4.10 22.28
C THR A 161 -26.20 -3.35 21.87
N ILE A 162 -26.56 -3.27 20.58
CA ILE A 162 -27.88 -2.78 20.14
C ILE A 162 -28.90 -3.91 20.18
N HIS A 163 -28.53 -5.11 19.70
CA HIS A 163 -29.49 -6.20 19.48
C HIS A 163 -29.99 -6.87 20.77
N TYR A 164 -29.15 -6.90 21.81
CA TYR A 164 -29.49 -7.45 23.13
C TYR A 164 -29.81 -6.35 24.17
N ALA A 165 -30.05 -5.11 23.73
CA ALA A 165 -30.50 -4.00 24.57
C ALA A 165 -32.02 -3.84 24.50
#